data_AF-A0A6V7PM57-F1
#
_entry.id   AF-A0A6V7PM57-F1
#
_cell.length_a   1.000
_cell.length_b   1.000
_cell.length_c   1.000
_cell.angle_alpha   90.00
_cell.angle_beta   90.00
_cell.angle_gamma   90.00
#
_symmetry.space_group_name_H-M   'P 1'
#
loop_
_entity.id
_entity.type
_entity.pdbx_description
1 polymer ?
#
loop_
_entity_poly.entity_id
_entity_poly.type
_entity_poly.pdbx_seq_one_letter_code
_entity_poly.pdbx_strand_id
1 'polypeptide(L)'
;MQEAHQSPYSIHPDGTKMYQDLKVHYWWPGMKKDIGEFVEQCLTCQQVKAERWFLTEKLQSLSIPVWKYEDIAIDFVTGLPRSQGGHDAIWVIVDRLMKSAHFLPIHTT
;
A
#
# COMPACT_ATOMS: atom_id res chain seq x y z
N MET A 1 -9.58 -27.94 11.97
CA MET A 1 -8.90 -26.67 11.64
C MET A 1 -8.02 -26.78 10.39
N GLN A 2 -7.16 -27.79 10.28
CA GLN A 2 -6.27 -27.98 9.14
C GLN A 2 -7.00 -28.09 7.78
N GLU A 3 -8.02 -28.95 7.69
CA GLU A 3 -8.84 -29.11 6.48
C GLU A 3 -9.51 -27.79 6.05
N ALA A 4 -10.10 -27.07 7.00
CA ALA A 4 -10.78 -25.80 6.73
C ALA A 4 -9.84 -24.66 6.30
N HIS A 5 -8.54 -24.77 6.57
CA HIS A 5 -7.57 -23.71 6.29
C HIS A 5 -6.62 -24.02 5.12
N GLN A 6 -6.14 -25.26 5.04
CA GLN A 6 -5.11 -25.72 4.10
C GLN A 6 -5.71 -26.43 2.87
N SER A 7 -7.03 -26.61 2.81
CA SER A 7 -7.67 -27.13 1.60
C SER A 7 -7.42 -26.18 0.41
N PRO A 8 -7.14 -26.71 -0.79
CA PRO A 8 -7.02 -25.91 -2.02
C PRO A 8 -8.22 -24.97 -2.25
N TYR A 9 -9.40 -25.36 -1.78
CA TYR A 9 -10.64 -24.58 -1.92
C TYR A 9 -10.80 -23.48 -0.87
N SER A 10 -10.07 -23.55 0.25
CA SER A 10 -10.19 -22.59 1.36
C SER A 10 -9.39 -21.32 1.12
N ILE A 11 -8.31 -21.38 0.32
CA ILE A 11 -7.44 -20.25 -0.03
C ILE A 11 -6.96 -19.51 1.24
N HIS A 12 -6.46 -20.25 2.23
CA HIS A 12 -5.86 -19.70 3.45
C HIS A 12 -6.68 -18.55 4.09
N PRO A 13 -7.93 -18.83 4.50
CA PRO A 13 -8.83 -17.81 5.00
C PRO A 13 -8.31 -17.21 6.31
N ASP A 14 -8.51 -15.90 6.50
CA ASP A 14 -8.19 -15.22 7.76
C ASP A 14 -9.04 -15.78 8.92
N GLY A 15 -8.55 -15.61 10.16
CA GLY A 15 -9.20 -16.14 11.36
C GLY A 15 -10.67 -15.72 11.50
N THR A 16 -11.04 -14.52 11.03
CA THR A 16 -12.44 -14.08 11.06
C THR A 16 -13.32 -14.91 10.13
N LYS A 17 -12.86 -15.16 8.90
CA LYS A 17 -13.58 -15.98 7.92
C LYS A 17 -13.66 -17.43 8.40
N MET A 18 -12.54 -18.00 8.85
CA MET A 18 -12.53 -19.35 9.42
C MET A 18 -13.51 -19.52 10.58
N TYR A 19 -13.60 -18.55 11.49
CA TYR A 19 -14.56 -18.59 12.57
C TYR A 19 -16.00 -18.55 12.05
N GLN A 20 -16.29 -17.73 11.05
CA GLN A 20 -17.63 -17.62 10.47
C GLN A 20 -18.06 -18.90 9.74
N ASP A 21 -17.14 -19.58 9.07
CA ASP A 21 -17.42 -20.82 8.35
C ASP A 21 -17.61 -21.99 9.33
N LEU A 22 -16.73 -22.10 10.34
CA LEU A 22 -16.77 -23.21 11.28
C LEU A 22 -17.91 -23.13 12.29
N LYS A 23 -18.32 -21.92 12.72
CA LYS A 23 -19.39 -21.74 13.73
C LYS A 23 -20.76 -22.27 13.27
N VAL A 24 -20.94 -22.50 11.96
CA VAL A 24 -22.19 -23.02 11.39
C VAL A 24 -22.41 -24.48 11.81
N HIS A 25 -21.34 -25.24 11.95
CA HIS A 25 -21.39 -26.69 12.16
C HIS A 25 -20.75 -27.13 13.48
N TYR A 26 -19.91 -26.30 14.08
CA TYR A 26 -19.12 -26.67 15.26
C TYR A 26 -19.15 -25.56 16.32
N TRP A 27 -19.02 -25.98 17.57
CA TRP A 27 -18.88 -25.07 18.70
C TRP A 27 -18.03 -25.71 19.80
N TRP A 28 -17.13 -24.92 20.40
CA TRP A 28 -16.41 -25.30 21.61
C TRP A 28 -15.97 -24.04 22.40
N PRO A 29 -15.70 -24.17 23.71
CA PRO A 29 -15.15 -23.08 24.51
C PRO A 29 -13.80 -22.62 23.96
N GLY A 30 -13.64 -21.33 23.69
CA GLY A 30 -12.38 -20.78 23.17
C GLY A 30 -12.22 -20.82 21.64
N MET A 31 -13.20 -21.33 20.90
CA MET A 31 -13.14 -21.51 19.43
C MET A 31 -12.53 -20.35 18.65
N LYS A 32 -12.94 -19.11 18.93
CA LYS A 32 -12.42 -17.93 18.23
C LYS A 32 -10.92 -17.71 18.50
N LYS A 33 -10.48 -17.97 19.73
CA LYS A 33 -9.07 -17.86 20.15
C LYS A 33 -8.24 -18.91 19.46
N ASP A 34 -8.66 -20.18 19.50
CA ASP A 34 -7.91 -21.28 18.91
C ASP A 34 -7.77 -21.14 17.38
N ILE A 35 -8.83 -20.66 16.71
CA ILE A 35 -8.78 -20.36 15.28
C ILE A 35 -7.79 -19.22 14.99
N GLY A 36 -7.76 -18.19 15.84
CA GLY A 36 -6.79 -17.10 15.74
C GLY A 36 -5.36 -17.60 15.85
N GLU A 37 -5.04 -18.34 16.91
CA GLU A 37 -3.71 -18.92 17.15
C GLU A 37 -3.29 -19.86 16.01
N PHE A 38 -4.21 -20.66 15.49
CA PHE A 38 -3.95 -21.56 14.37
C PHE A 38 -3.60 -20.83 13.06
N VAL A 39 -4.35 -19.77 12.72
CA VAL A 39 -4.09 -18.97 11.51
C VAL A 39 -2.81 -18.15 11.67
N GLU A 40 -2.53 -17.64 12.87
CA GLU A 40 -1.29 -16.91 13.17
C GLU A 40 -0.04 -17.77 12.99
N GLN A 41 -0.12 -19.08 13.22
CA GLN A 41 1.00 -20.02 13.02
C GLN A 41 1.21 -20.47 11.56
N CYS A 42 0.29 -20.12 10.64
CA CYS A 42 0.41 -20.53 9.25
C CYS A 42 1.43 -19.66 8.48
N LEU A 43 2.54 -20.26 8.05
CA LEU A 43 3.60 -19.59 7.28
C LEU A 43 3.09 -18.91 6.01
N THR A 44 2.20 -19.57 5.26
CA THR A 44 1.60 -18.99 4.05
C THR A 44 0.80 -17.75 4.38
N CYS A 45 -0.03 -17.80 5.43
CA CYS A 45 -0.77 -16.63 5.90
C CYS A 45 0.17 -15.52 6.38
N GLN A 46 1.23 -15.82 7.12
CA GLN A 46 2.20 -14.83 7.58
C GLN A 46 2.89 -14.12 6.41
N GLN A 47 3.23 -14.85 5.34
CA GLN A 47 3.92 -14.30 4.18
C GLN A 47 3.02 -13.44 3.28
N VAL A 48 1.76 -13.86 3.09
CA VAL A 48 0.81 -13.14 2.21
C VAL A 48 0.04 -12.04 2.95
N LYS A 49 -0.09 -12.14 4.27
CA LYS A 49 -0.70 -11.10 5.08
C LYS A 49 0.26 -9.93 5.11
N ALA A 50 0.05 -9.01 4.17
CA ALA A 50 0.59 -7.67 4.30
C ALA A 50 0.15 -7.16 5.67
N GLU A 51 1.11 -6.95 6.57
CA GLU A 51 0.86 -6.12 7.73
C GLU A 51 0.21 -4.86 7.19
N ARG A 52 -1.01 -4.56 7.66
CA ARG A 52 -1.61 -3.26 7.37
C ARG A 52 -0.80 -2.29 8.21
N TRP A 53 0.35 -1.90 7.68
CA TRP A 53 1.19 -0.82 8.17
C TRP A 53 0.29 0.41 8.19
N PHE A 54 -0.44 0.57 9.27
CA PHE A 54 -0.87 1.87 9.72
C PHE A 54 0.44 2.49 10.21
N LEU A 55 1.26 2.96 9.26
CA LEU A 55 2.27 3.96 9.50
C LEU A 55 1.49 5.18 9.99
N THR A 56 1.14 5.18 11.28
CA THR A 56 0.81 6.39 12.02
C THR A 56 2.09 7.10 12.41
N GLU A 57 3.13 7.01 11.58
CA GLU A 57 4.05 8.12 11.58
C GLU A 57 3.22 9.31 11.10
N LYS A 58 2.88 10.17 12.05
CA LYS A 58 2.13 11.39 11.79
C LYS A 58 2.90 12.10 10.70
N LEU A 59 2.34 12.19 9.49
CA LEU A 59 2.96 12.88 8.37
C LEU A 59 3.51 14.22 8.89
N GLN A 60 4.83 14.30 9.00
CA GLN A 60 5.45 15.50 9.52
C GLN A 60 5.37 16.53 8.41
N SER A 61 4.71 17.66 8.68
CA SER A 61 4.78 18.78 7.76
C SER A 61 6.23 19.24 7.69
N LEU A 62 6.77 19.29 6.47
CA LEU A 62 8.01 20.01 6.21
C LEU A 62 7.85 21.47 6.67
N SER A 63 8.95 22.09 7.11
CA SER A 63 8.98 23.51 7.39
C SER A 63 8.55 24.31 6.16
N ILE A 64 7.93 25.47 6.42
CA ILE A 64 7.58 26.42 5.37
C ILE A 64 8.85 27.21 5.03
N PRO A 65 9.32 27.20 3.78
CA PRO A 65 10.46 28.02 3.35
C PRO A 65 10.14 29.51 3.54
N VAL A 66 11.16 30.32 3.82
CA VAL A 66 11.03 31.77 4.03
C VAL A 66 11.30 32.54 2.75
N TRP A 67 12.16 32.01 1.89
CA TRP A 67 12.62 32.67 0.67
C TRP A 67 12.22 31.92 -0.60
N LYS A 68 12.08 32.68 -1.70
CA LYS A 68 11.82 32.11 -3.03
C LYS A 68 12.99 31.24 -3.45
N TYR A 69 12.71 30.06 -4.02
CA TYR A 69 13.71 29.09 -4.46
C TYR A 69 14.55 28.47 -3.33
N GLU A 70 14.15 28.62 -2.07
CA GLU A 70 14.78 27.94 -0.94
C GLU A 70 14.46 26.44 -0.93
N ASP A 71 13.25 26.09 -1.34
CA ASP A 71 12.80 24.70 -1.42
C ASP A 71 12.00 24.46 -2.71
N ILE A 72 12.56 23.61 -3.57
CA ILE A 72 12.05 23.28 -4.89
C ILE A 72 11.74 21.79 -4.93
N ALA A 73 10.46 21.47 -5.12
CA ALA A 73 10.02 20.11 -5.38
C ALA A 73 10.19 19.79 -6.87
N ILE A 74 10.77 18.64 -7.16
CA ILE A 74 11.03 18.16 -8.52
C ILE A 74 10.33 16.81 -8.70
N ASP A 75 9.60 16.65 -9.82
CA ASP A 75 8.93 15.40 -10.16
C ASP A 75 8.94 15.16 -11.68
N PHE A 76 8.64 13.94 -12.10
CA PHE A 76 8.55 13.53 -13.50
C PHE A 76 7.21 12.84 -13.79
N VAL A 77 6.47 13.36 -14.76
CA VAL A 77 5.31 12.66 -15.33
C VAL A 77 5.80 11.91 -16.57
N THR A 78 5.95 10.59 -16.44
CA THR A 78 6.44 9.70 -17.52
C THR A 78 5.33 8.83 -18.10
N GLY A 79 5.63 8.13 -19.21
CA GLY A 79 4.67 7.24 -19.87
C GLY A 79 3.58 7.97 -20.67
N LEU A 80 3.85 9.21 -21.10
CA LEU A 80 2.92 9.97 -21.92
C LEU A 80 3.05 9.56 -23.40
N PRO A 81 1.98 9.71 -24.19
CA PRO A 81 2.08 9.58 -25.65
C PRO A 81 3.13 10.53 -26.21
N ARG A 82 3.93 10.04 -27.16
CA ARG A 82 5.00 10.85 -27.75
C ARG A 82 4.42 12.03 -28.54
N SER A 83 4.87 13.23 -28.20
CA SER A 83 4.55 14.46 -28.93
C SER A 83 5.23 14.48 -30.31
N GLN A 84 4.80 15.41 -31.18
CA GLN A 84 5.45 15.63 -32.49
C GLN A 84 6.94 16.01 -32.34
N GLY A 85 7.30 16.72 -31.26
CA GLY A 85 8.68 17.07 -30.92
C GLY A 85 9.50 15.93 -30.34
N GLY A 86 8.91 14.73 -30.22
CA GLY A 86 9.60 13.55 -29.70
C GLY A 86 9.58 13.41 -28.17
N HIS A 87 9.03 14.37 -27.42
CA HIS A 87 8.94 14.29 -25.95
C HIS A 87 7.84 13.32 -25.51
N ASP A 88 8.09 12.56 -24.43
CA ASP A 88 7.20 11.54 -23.85
C ASP A 88 7.06 11.65 -22.33
N ALA A 89 7.65 12.69 -21.73
CA ALA A 89 7.55 12.98 -20.31
C ALA A 89 7.58 14.49 -20.04
N ILE A 90 7.15 14.87 -18.83
CA ILE A 90 7.15 16.24 -18.34
C ILE A 90 8.00 16.30 -17.07
N TRP A 91 8.99 17.20 -17.06
CA TRP A 91 9.74 17.56 -15.86
C TRP A 91 9.01 18.69 -15.13
N VAL A 92 8.57 18.41 -13.92
CA VAL A 92 7.80 19.31 -13.07
C VAL A 92 8.72 19.92 -12.01
N ILE A 93 8.79 21.25 -11.95
CA ILE A 93 9.61 21.99 -10.99
C ILE A 93 8.68 22.96 -10.26
N VAL A 94 8.54 22.80 -8.94
CA VAL A 94 7.60 23.60 -8.13
C VAL A 94 8.35 24.30 -6.99
N ASP A 95 8.27 25.62 -6.94
CA ASP A 95 8.69 26.38 -5.75
C ASP A 95 7.66 26.18 -4.63
N ARG A 96 8.08 25.59 -3.50
CA ARG A 96 7.16 25.24 -2.41
C ARG A 96 6.56 26.46 -1.71
N LEU A 97 7.24 27.61 -1.74
CA LEU A 97 6.77 28.86 -1.13
C LEU A 97 5.66 29.52 -1.96
N MET A 98 5.98 29.86 -3.21
CA MET A 98 5.09 30.59 -4.12
C MET A 98 4.04 29.72 -4.79
N LYS A 99 4.23 28.39 -4.76
CA LYS A 99 3.42 27.42 -5.53
C LYS A 99 3.46 27.65 -7.05
N SER A 100 4.46 28.36 -7.56
CA SER A 100 4.70 28.47 -8.99
C SER A 100 5.32 27.18 -9.51
N ALA A 101 4.78 26.68 -10.63
CA ALA A 101 5.24 25.46 -11.28
C ALA A 101 5.77 25.75 -12.69
N HIS A 102 6.90 25.13 -13.04
CA HIS A 102 7.45 25.08 -14.38
C HIS A 102 7.33 23.66 -14.92
N PHE A 103 6.86 23.53 -16.15
CA PHE A 103 6.68 22.26 -16.84
C PHE A 103 7.56 22.26 -18.09
N LEU A 104 8.55 21.37 -18.13
CA LEU A 104 9.47 21.25 -19.25
C LEU A 104 9.21 19.92 -19.97
N PRO A 105 8.95 19.92 -21.29
CA PRO A 105 8.83 18.69 -22.04
C PRO A 105 10.20 18.03 -22.18
N ILE A 106 10.30 16.74 -21.86
CA ILE A 106 11.54 15.97 -21.94
C ILE A 106 11.31 14.65 -22.69
N HIS A 107 12.39 14.04 -23.13
CA HIS A 107 12.39 12.68 -23.67
C HIS A 107 13.05 11.76 -22.65
N THR A 108 12.31 10.73 -22.23
CA THR A 108 12.78 9.70 -21.31
C THR A 108 13.68 8.75 -22.09
N THR A 109 14.97 8.71 -21.76
CA THR A 109 15.94 7.79 -22.38
C THR A 109 15.80 6.37 -21.89
#